data_AF-A0A371JLF9-F1
#
_entry.id   AF-A0A371JLF9-F1
#
_cell.length_a   1.000
_cell.length_b   1.000
_cell.length_c   1.000
_cell.angle_alpha   90.00
_cell.angle_beta   90.00
_cell.angle_gamma   90.00
#
_symmetry.space_group_name_H-M   'P 1'
#
loop_
_entity.id
_entity.type
_entity.pdbx_description
1 polymer ?
#
loop_
_entity_poly.entity_id
_entity_poly.type
_entity_poly.pdbx_seq_one_letter_code
_entity_poly.pdbx_strand_id
1 'polypeptide(L)' 'MKNKLKKFVLPAFALLMAVSLAFATDAEAFLETGYIQGPTGPIQVQVDCKSEIIDPCLYLGQHVYEDPQFSTPMRKSQP' A
#
# COMPACT_ATOMS: atom_id res chain seq x y z
N MET A 1 -2.56 39.65 33.76
CA MET A 1 -1.84 39.18 32.55
C MET A 1 -2.06 37.67 32.31
N LYS A 2 -3.29 37.19 32.06
CA LYS A 2 -3.59 35.73 31.96
C LYS A 2 -4.06 35.25 30.57
N ASN A 3 -4.07 36.12 29.55
CA ASN A 3 -4.62 35.80 28.22
C ASN A 3 -3.55 35.63 27.12
N LYS A 4 -2.25 35.73 27.45
CA LYS A 4 -1.17 35.64 26.44
C LYS A 4 -0.79 34.19 26.09
N LEU A 5 -0.93 33.24 27.03
CA LEU A 5 -0.61 31.82 26.82
C LEU A 5 -1.51 31.16 25.75
N LYS A 6 -2.81 31.45 25.75
CA LYS A 6 -3.75 30.88 24.75
C LYS A 6 -3.45 31.33 23.32
N LYS A 7 -2.84 32.50 23.12
CA LYS A 7 -2.47 33.01 21.79
C LYS A 7 -1.23 32.31 21.20
N PHE A 8 -0.45 31.61 22.02
CA PHE A 8 0.74 30.90 21.56
C PHE A 8 0.51 29.39 21.45
N VAL A 9 -0.26 28.81 22.38
CA VAL A 9 -0.57 27.38 22.37
C VAL A 9 -1.46 27.00 21.18
N LEU A 10 -2.44 27.84 20.84
CA LEU A 10 -3.38 27.57 19.74
C LEU A 10 -2.70 27.42 18.37
N PRO A 11 -1.84 28.36 17.91
CA PRO A 11 -1.14 28.20 16.63
C PRO A 11 -0.12 27.06 16.64
N ALA A 12 0.55 26.82 17.77
CA ALA A 12 1.49 25.70 17.89
C ALA A 12 0.78 24.34 17.76
N PHE A 13 -0.42 24.20 18.35
CA PHE A 13 -1.23 22.98 18.24
C PHE A 13 -1.79 22.79 16.83
N ALA A 14 -2.20 23.86 16.16
CA ALA A 14 -2.64 23.80 14.77
C ALA A 14 -1.51 23.37 13.82
N LEU A 15 -0.28 23.85 14.04
CA LEU A 15 0.90 23.41 13.29
C LEU A 15 1.23 21.93 13.56
N LEU A 16 1.18 21.51 14.83
CA LEU A 16 1.37 20.10 15.20
C LEU A 16 0.34 19.17 14.54
N MET A 17 -0.95 19.57 14.57
CA MET A 17 -2.04 18.87 13.88
C MET A 17 -1.75 18.78 12.38
N ALA A 18 -1.48 19.90 11.71
CA ALA A 18 -1.23 19.93 10.27
C ALA A 18 -0.05 19.04 9.86
N VAL A 19 1.04 19.04 10.63
CA VAL A 19 2.20 18.18 10.37
C VAL A 19 1.84 16.70 10.60
N SER A 20 1.13 16.37 11.68
CA SER A 20 0.73 14.98 11.94
C SER A 20 -0.25 14.42 10.91
N LEU A 21 -1.18 15.24 10.39
CA LEU A 21 -2.10 14.84 9.33
C LEU A 21 -1.38 14.67 7.98
N ALA A 22 -0.35 15.45 7.68
CA ALA A 22 0.43 15.32 6.45
C ALA A 22 1.21 13.99 6.37
N PHE A 23 1.52 13.37 7.51
CA PHE A 23 2.18 12.05 7.56
C PHE A 23 1.21 10.89 7.77
N ALA A 24 -0.05 11.14 8.15
CA ALA A 24 -1.07 10.10 8.31
C ALA A 24 -1.71 9.67 6.98
N THR A 25 -1.38 10.33 5.86
CA THR A 25 -2.04 10.10 4.56
C THR A 25 -1.37 9.06 3.69
N ASP A 26 -0.25 8.46 4.11
CA ASP A 26 0.44 7.48 3.27
C ASP A 26 -0.04 6.04 3.50
N ALA A 27 -0.64 5.54 2.43
CA ALA A 27 -0.65 4.16 1.94
C ALA A 27 -1.47 3.11 2.72
N GLU A 28 -2.78 3.07 2.42
CA GLU A 28 -3.43 1.75 2.33
C GLU A 28 -2.86 1.03 1.10
N ALA A 29 -1.77 0.29 1.30
CA ALA A 29 -1.31 -0.68 0.32
C ALA A 29 -2.37 -1.77 0.24
N PHE A 30 -3.29 -1.63 -0.71
CA PHE A 30 -4.26 -2.68 -1.04
C PHE A 30 -3.48 -3.86 -1.60
N LEU A 31 -3.11 -4.79 -0.71
CA LEU A 31 -2.53 -6.05 -1.11
C LEU A 31 -3.61 -6.86 -1.84
N GLU A 32 -3.32 -7.19 -3.09
CA GLU A 32 -4.14 -8.06 -3.89
C GLU A 32 -3.79 -9.51 -3.57
N THR A 33 -4.80 -10.37 -3.61
CA THR A 33 -4.60 -11.80 -3.43
C THR A 33 -4.24 -12.42 -4.79
N GLY A 34 -3.07 -13.05 -4.86
CA GLY A 34 -2.60 -13.77 -6.04
C GLY A 34 -2.12 -15.18 -5.71
N TYR A 35 -1.72 -15.92 -6.73
CA TYR A 35 -1.28 -17.31 -6.62
C TYR A 35 0.07 -17.53 -7.30
N ILE A 36 0.96 -18.25 -6.64
CA ILE A 36 2.23 -18.73 -7.22
C ILE A 36 2.24 -20.25 -7.27
N GLN A 37 3.04 -20.81 -8.16
CA GLN A 37 3.21 -22.25 -8.25
C GLN A 37 4.10 -22.77 -7.12
N GLY A 38 3.51 -23.59 -6.25
CA GLY A 38 4.19 -24.27 -5.15
C GLY A 38 4.47 -25.75 -5.43
N PRO A 39 5.29 -26.41 -4.59
CA PRO A 39 5.72 -27.80 -4.79
C PRO A 39 4.58 -28.82 -4.69
N THR A 40 3.49 -28.49 -3.99
CA THR A 40 2.33 -29.37 -3.77
C THR A 40 1.04 -28.80 -4.35
N GLY A 41 1.10 -27.66 -5.05
CA GLY A 41 -0.07 -26.95 -5.56
C GLY A 41 0.07 -25.42 -5.50
N PRO A 42 -0.98 -24.68 -5.85
CA PRO A 42 -0.99 -23.22 -5.81
C PRO A 42 -0.85 -22.71 -4.36
N ILE A 43 0.03 -21.73 -4.17
CA ILE A 43 0.22 -21.01 -2.90
C ILE A 43 -0.40 -19.63 -3.07
N GLN A 44 -1.31 -19.28 -2.17
CA GLN A 44 -1.89 -17.95 -2.12
C GLN A 44 -0.90 -16.97 -1.48
N VAL A 45 -0.70 -15.83 -2.12
CA VAL A 45 0.21 -14.76 -1.69
C VAL A 45 -0.51 -13.42 -1.71
N GLN A 46 -0.12 -12.53 -0.80
CA GLN A 46 -0.56 -11.14 -0.82
C GLN A 46 0.52 -10.31 -1.49
N VAL A 47 0.16 -9.63 -2.58
CA VAL A 47 1.09 -8.90 -3.44
C VAL A 47 0.56 -7.50 -3.72
N ASP A 48 1.47 -6.53 -3.76
CA ASP A 48 1.15 -5.21 -4.31
C ASP A 48 1.62 -5.18 -5.75
N CYS A 49 0.69 -5.40 -6.67
CA CYS A 49 0.95 -5.31 -8.10
C CYS A 49 0.68 -3.89 -8.63
N LYS A 50 0.40 -2.87 -7.80
CA LYS A 50 0.21 -1.51 -8.32
C LYS A 50 1.55 -0.93 -8.78
N SER A 51 1.65 -0.60 -10.07
CA SER A 51 2.83 0.08 -10.62
C SER A 51 2.45 0.87 -11.86
N GLU A 52 3.15 1.98 -12.07
CA GLU A 52 3.04 2.82 -13.28
C GLU A 52 3.56 2.11 -14.56
N ILE A 53 4.14 0.92 -14.41
CA ILE A 53 4.80 0.17 -15.48
C ILE A 53 4.06 -1.15 -15.65
N ILE A 54 3.66 -1.45 -16.89
CA ILE A 54 2.98 -2.71 -17.25
C ILE A 54 3.98 -3.86 -17.30
N ASP A 55 4.47 -4.27 -16.14
CA ASP A 55 5.34 -5.43 -15.97
C ASP A 55 4.56 -6.63 -15.42
N PRO A 56 5.05 -7.87 -15.64
CA PRO A 56 4.54 -9.03 -14.93
C PRO A 56 4.71 -8.84 -13.42
N CYS A 57 3.67 -9.16 -12.65
CA CYS A 57 3.78 -9.16 -11.19
C CYS A 57 4.57 -10.39 -10.74
N LEU A 58 5.62 -10.15 -9.93
CA LEU A 58 6.51 -11.20 -9.44
C LEU A 58 6.52 -11.21 -7.91
N TYR A 59 6.42 -12.40 -7.34
CA TYR A 59 6.63 -12.64 -5.91
C TYR A 59 7.78 -13.63 -5.74
N LEU A 60 8.85 -13.22 -5.05
CA LEU A 60 10.09 -14.02 -4.91
C LEU A 60 10.67 -14.50 -6.25
N GLY A 61 10.51 -13.70 -7.31
CA GLY A 61 10.98 -14.04 -8.67
C GLY A 61 10.06 -14.99 -9.45
N GLN A 62 8.93 -15.40 -8.89
CA GLN A 62 7.92 -16.22 -9.56
C GLN A 62 6.75 -15.37 -10.07
N HIS A 63 6.16 -15.75 -11.20
CA HIS A 63 4.95 -15.11 -11.72
C HIS A 63 3.77 -15.32 -10.77
N VAL A 64 3.05 -14.23 -10.51
CA VAL A 64 1.80 -14.25 -9.74
C VAL A 64 0.62 -14.32 -10.71
N TYR A 65 -0.37 -15.14 -10.37
CA TYR A 65 -1.57 -15.38 -11.16
C TYR A 65 -2.82 -14.98 -10.37
N GLU A 66 -3.87 -14.60 -11.08
CA GLU A 66 -5.17 -14.23 -10.49
C GLU A 66 -5.93 -15.45 -9.96
N ASP A 67 -5.60 -16.63 -10.48
CA ASP A 67 -6.31 -17.87 -10.23
C ASP A 67 -5.37 -19.03 -9.87
N PRO A 68 -5.85 -20.02 -9.10
CA PRO A 68 -5.07 -21.19 -8.71
C PRO A 68 -4.79 -22.18 -9.85
N GLN A 69 -5.34 -21.97 -11.05
CA GLN A 69 -5.04 -22.76 -12.26
C GLN A 69 -3.92 -22.13 -13.10
N PHE A 70 -3.38 -20.99 -12.68
CA PHE A 70 -2.32 -20.25 -13.36
C PHE A 70 -2.71 -19.81 -14.78
N SER A 71 -4.00 -19.55 -15.01
CA SER A 71 -4.51 -19.23 -16.35
C SER A 71 -4.28 -17.77 -16.73
N THR A 72 -4.43 -16.85 -15.77
CA THR A 72 -4.29 -15.40 -15.99
C THR A 72 -3.15 -14.85 -15.14
N PRO A 73 -2.03 -14.42 -15.74
CA PRO A 73 -0.96 -13.78 -15.01
C PRO A 73 -1.39 -12.39 -14.53
N MET A 74 -1.17 -12.10 -13.26
CA MET A 74 -1.37 -10.76 -12.72
C MET A 74 -0.38 -9.80 -13.37
N ARG A 75 -0.93 -8.74 -13.96
CA ARG A 75 -0.15 -7.65 -14.50
C ARG A 75 -0.18 -6.49 -13.53
N LYS A 76 0.92 -5.76 -13.46
CA LYS A 76 0.89 -4.51 -12.73
C LYS A 76 -0.03 -3.54 -13.44
N SER A 77 -1.10 -3.12 -12.76
CA SER A 77 -2.05 -2.14 -13.29
C SER A 77 -1.89 -0.82 -12.55
N GLN A 78 -2.07 0.28 -13.29
CA GLN A 78 -2.00 1.62 -12.75
C GLN A 78 -3.30 1.94 -11.99
N PRO A 79 -3.25 2.60 -10.81
CA PRO A 79 -4.45 3.12 -10.16
C PRO A 79 -5.18 4.18 -10.99
#